data_AF-A0A7M3W9A2-F1
#
_entry.id   AF-A0A7M3W9A2-F1
#
_cell.length_a   1.000
_cell.length_b   1.000
_cell.length_c   1.000
_cell.angle_alpha   90.00
_cell.angle_beta   90.00
_cell.angle_gamma   90.00
#
_symmetry.space_group_name_H-M   'P 1'
#
loop_
_entity.id
_entity.type
_entity.pdbx_description
1 polymer ?
#
loop_
_entity_poly.entity_id
_entity_poly.type
_entity_poly.pdbx_seq_one_letter_code
_entity_poly.pdbx_strand_id
1 'polypeptide(L)' 'MWNGRTSIKLTVEAVERAHWHFDQPTRGGIWSHLTYNEYPLTLTRLEIVDEFGVRRRQDYGWVRGNAEHAWGVLH' A
#
# COMPACT_ATOMS: atom_id res chain seq x y z
N MET A 1 -10.13 -8.64 -3.20
CA MET A 1 -10.33 -9.22 -1.86
C MET A 1 -11.76 -9.74 -1.80
N TRP A 2 -12.03 -10.86 -1.13
CA TRP A 2 -13.40 -11.37 -1.03
C TRP A 2 -13.58 -12.20 0.24
N ASN A 3 -14.82 -12.33 0.66
CA ASN A 3 -15.29 -13.33 1.62
C ASN A 3 -16.62 -13.94 1.10
N GLY A 4 -17.31 -14.74 1.91
CA GLY A 4 -18.56 -15.40 1.51
C GLY A 4 -19.77 -14.48 1.27
N ARG A 5 -19.64 -13.17 1.53
CA ARG A 5 -20.73 -12.18 1.47
C ARG A 5 -20.37 -10.96 0.62
N THR A 6 -19.09 -10.57 0.61
CA THR A 6 -18.61 -9.35 0.00
C THR A 6 -17.42 -9.64 -0.92
N SER A 7 -17.41 -9.02 -2.09
CA SER A 7 -16.29 -9.02 -3.02
C SER A 7 -15.87 -7.59 -3.34
N ILE A 8 -14.57 -7.34 -3.29
CA ILE A 8 -13.95 -6.04 -3.56
C ILE A 8 -12.90 -6.22 -4.65
N LYS A 9 -13.10 -5.54 -5.77
CA LYS A 9 -12.11 -5.40 -6.83
C LYS A 9 -11.70 -3.94 -6.93
N LEU A 10 -10.40 -3.72 -7.03
CA LEU A 10 -9.83 -2.39 -7.19
C LEU A 10 -8.65 -2.42 -8.15
N THR A 11 -8.46 -1.32 -8.85
CA THR A 11 -7.27 -1.02 -9.64
C THR A 11 -6.69 0.27 -9.10
N VAL A 12 -5.41 0.24 -8.76
CA VAL A 12 -4.69 1.35 -8.16
C VAL A 12 -3.38 1.56 -8.93
N GLU A 13 -2.95 2.81 -8.97
CA GLU A 13 -1.73 3.23 -9.63
C GLU A 13 -0.88 4.02 -8.64
N ALA A 14 0.40 3.63 -8.49
CA ALA A 14 1.36 4.43 -7.75
C ALA A 14 1.69 5.67 -8.57
N VAL A 15 1.51 6.85 -7.97
CA VAL A 15 1.76 8.13 -8.66
C VAL A 15 3.09 8.76 -8.28
N GLU A 16 3.61 8.44 -7.10
CA GLU A 16 4.87 8.95 -6.58
C GLU A 16 5.55 7.88 -5.71
N ARG A 17 6.76 8.17 -5.24
CA ARG A 17 7.48 7.35 -4.28
C ARG A 17 8.16 8.24 -3.24
N ALA A 18 7.84 8.02 -1.97
CA ALA A 18 8.67 8.49 -0.87
C ALA A 18 9.60 7.35 -0.45
N HIS A 19 10.86 7.68 -0.16
CA HIS A 19 11.92 6.71 0.12
C HIS A 19 12.79 7.20 1.27
N TRP A 20 12.98 6.32 2.24
CA TRP A 20 13.88 6.53 3.37
C TRP A 20 14.88 5.39 3.45
N HIS A 21 16.10 5.77 3.83
CA HIS A 21 17.19 4.85 4.10
C HIS A 21 17.72 5.14 5.51
N PHE A 22 17.86 4.09 6.31
CA PHE A 22 18.33 4.16 7.68
C PHE A 22 19.55 3.28 7.84
N ASP A 23 20.68 3.92 8.16
CA ASP A 23 21.93 3.27 8.51
C ASP A 23 22.14 3.38 10.01
N GLN A 24 22.15 2.23 10.69
CA GLN A 24 22.27 2.19 12.14
C GLN A 24 23.42 1.27 12.55
N PRO A 25 24.45 1.80 13.24
CA PRO A 25 25.47 0.95 13.83
C PRO A 25 24.84 0.12 14.95
N THR A 26 25.15 -1.17 14.95
CA THR A 26 24.74 -2.10 16.03
C THR A 26 25.95 -2.52 16.87
N ARG A 27 25.72 -3.25 17.96
CA ARG A 27 26.82 -3.76 18.79
C ARG A 27 27.61 -4.83 18.03
N GLY A 28 28.94 -4.80 18.18
CA GLY A 28 29.83 -5.80 17.55
C GLY A 28 30.33 -5.42 16.16
N GLY A 29 30.19 -4.15 15.74
CA GLY A 29 30.69 -3.67 14.45
C GLY A 29 29.79 -3.99 13.25
N ILE A 30 28.65 -4.62 13.50
CA ILE A 30 27.63 -4.96 12.50
C ILE A 30 26.76 -3.72 12.20
N TRP A 31 26.38 -3.54 10.95
CA TRP A 31 25.53 -2.46 10.48
C TRP A 31 24.17 -2.95 9.99
N SER A 32 23.12 -2.24 10.42
CA SER A 32 21.76 -2.44 9.94
C SER A 32 21.45 -1.40 8.87
N HIS A 33 21.09 -1.89 7.68
CA HIS A 33 20.62 -1.08 6.57
C HIS A 33 19.14 -1.37 6.35
N LEU A 34 18.28 -0.38 6.59
CA LEU A 34 16.84 -0.48 6.35
C LEU A 34 16.44 0.49 5.25
N THR A 35 15.73 -0.01 4.25
CA THR A 35 15.08 0.78 3.23
C THR A 35 13.57 0.69 3.41
N TYR A 36 12.90 1.83 3.48
CA TYR A 36 11.45 1.94 3.57
C TYR A 36 10.91 2.80 2.43
N ASN A 37 9.91 2.29 1.72
CA ASN A 37 9.26 2.99 0.61
C ASN A 37 7.77 3.13 0.86
N GLU A 38 7.25 4.30 0.54
CA GLU A 38 5.82 4.55 0.42
C GLU A 38 5.48 4.95 -1.01
N TYR A 39 4.33 4.48 -1.48
CA TYR A 39 3.81 4.72 -2.82
C TYR A 39 2.39 5.27 -2.70
N PRO A 40 2.21 6.60 -2.75
CA PRO A 40 0.89 7.19 -2.84
C PRO A 40 0.13 6.63 -4.04
N LEU A 41 -1.09 6.14 -3.80
CA LEU A 41 -1.91 5.45 -4.79
C LEU A 41 -3.11 6.29 -5.20
N THR A 42 -3.37 6.32 -6.51
CA THR A 42 -4.65 6.75 -7.09
C THR A 42 -5.53 5.53 -7.36
N LEU A 43 -6.80 5.61 -6.97
CA LEU A 43 -7.80 4.57 -7.23
C LEU A 43 -8.49 4.83 -8.57
N THR A 44 -8.16 4.04 -9.60
CA THR A 44 -8.71 4.17 -10.96
C THR A 44 -9.96 3.32 -11.16
N ARG A 45 -10.10 2.21 -10.43
CA ARG A 45 -11.31 1.38 -10.42
C ARG A 45 -11.63 0.89 -9.03
N LEU A 46 -12.92 0.89 -8.68
CA LEU A 46 -13.47 0.26 -7.50
C LEU A 46 -14.81 -0.41 -7.84
N GLU A 47 -14.99 -1.63 -7.36
CA GLU A 47 -16.22 -2.40 -7.43
C GLU A 47 -16.34 -3.20 -6.13
N ILE A 48 -17.30 -2.82 -5.29
CA ILE A 48 -17.68 -3.52 -4.07
C ILE A 48 -19.05 -4.13 -4.30
N VAL A 49 -19.15 -5.46 -4.17
CA VAL A 49 -20.39 -6.22 -4.34
C VAL A 49 -20.71 -6.92 -3.03
N ASP A 50 -21.90 -6.69 -2.50
CA ASP A 50 -22.47 -7.38 -1.34
C ASP A 50 -24.00 -7.46 -1.43
N GLU A 51 -24.66 -7.91 -0.37
CA GLU A 51 -26.12 -8.04 -0.28
C GLU A 51 -26.90 -6.72 -0.40
N PHE A 52 -26.24 -5.57 -0.20
CA PHE A 52 -26.83 -4.25 -0.36
C PHE A 52 -26.63 -3.68 -1.77
N GLY A 53 -25.93 -4.41 -2.64
CA GLY A 53 -25.78 -4.10 -4.06
C GLY A 53 -24.34 -3.86 -4.49
N VAL A 54 -24.17 -3.00 -5.50
CA VAL A 54 -22.87 -2.70 -6.11
C VAL A 54 -22.51 -1.24 -5.89
N ARG A 55 -21.35 -0.99 -5.28
CA ARG A 55 -20.77 0.35 -5.12
C ARG A 55 -19.50 0.47 -5.95
N ARG A 56 -19.38 1.58 -6.67
CA ARG A 56 -18.34 1.86 -7.67
C ARG A 56 -17.55 3.10 -7.29
N ARG A 57 -16.42 3.32 -7.96
CA ARG A 57 -15.53 4.49 -7.73
C ARG A 57 -16.29 5.82 -7.70
N GLN A 58 -17.25 6.02 -8.59
CA GLN A 58 -18.03 7.27 -8.73
C GLN A 58 -18.95 7.55 -7.54
N ASP A 59 -19.31 6.52 -6.77
CA ASP A 59 -20.18 6.65 -5.59
C ASP A 59 -19.43 7.26 -4.39
N TYR A 60 -18.12 7.50 -4.56
CA TYR A 60 -17.24 8.08 -3.57
C TYR A 60 -16.59 9.34 -4.14
N GLY A 61 -16.40 10.35 -3.29
CA GLY A 61 -15.70 11.58 -3.65
C GLY A 61 -14.18 11.35 -3.75
N TRP A 62 -13.45 11.92 -2.82
CA TRP A 62 -12.00 11.76 -2.76
C TRP A 62 -11.61 10.40 -2.16
N VAL A 63 -10.77 9.64 -2.88
CA VAL A 63 -10.26 8.33 -2.44
C VAL A 63 -8.79 8.22 -2.84
N ARG A 64 -7.94 7.83 -1.88
CA ARG A 64 -6.50 7.62 -2.04
C ARG A 64 -6.09 6.36 -1.29
N GLY A 65 -4.93 5.81 -1.63
CA GLY A 65 -4.28 4.75 -0.87
C GLY A 65 -2.80 5.04 -0.69
N ASN A 66 -2.15 4.21 0.11
CA ASN A 66 -0.70 4.12 0.19
C ASN A 66 -0.33 2.64 0.11
N ALA A 67 0.69 2.31 -0.68
CA ALA A 67 1.35 1.01 -0.58
C ALA A 67 2.71 1.22 0.08
N GLU A 68 3.10 0.26 0.92
CA GLU A 68 4.35 0.34 1.68
C GLU A 68 5.18 -0.90 1.42
N HIS A 69 6.49 -0.71 1.29
CA HIS A 69 7.44 -1.80 1.12
C HIS A 69 8.74 -1.49 1.84
N ALA A 70 9.10 -2.38 2.78
CA ALA A 70 10.32 -2.30 3.56
C ALA A 70 11.20 -3.53 3.33
N TRP A 71 12.51 -3.32 3.26
CA TRP A 71 13.49 -4.40 3.26
C TRP A 71 14.78 -3.93 3.92
N GLY A 72 15.57 -4.86 4.45
CA GLY A 72 16.83 -4.53 5.08
C GLY A 72 17.83 -5.67 5.09
N VAL A 73 19.09 -5.31 5.34
CA VAL A 73 20.23 -6.23 5.42
C VAL A 73 21.03 -5.92 6.68
N LEU A 74 21.52 -6.96 7.32
CA LEU A 74 22.42 -6.90 8.46
C LEU A 74 23.76 -7.53 8.04
N HIS A 75 24.87 -6.81 8.13
CA HIS A 75 26.20 -7.34 7.81
C HIS A 75 27.33 -6.68 8.63
#